data_AF-A0A927UT88-F1
#
_entry.id   AF-A0A927UT88-F1
#
_cell.length_a   1.000
_cell.length_b   1.000
_cell.length_c   1.000
_cell.angle_alpha   90.00
_cell.angle_beta   90.00
_cell.angle_gamma   90.00
#
_symmetry.space_group_name_H-M   'P 1'
#
loop_
_entity.id
_entity.type
_entity.pdbx_description
1 polymer ?
#
loop_
_entity_poly.entity_id
_entity_poly.type
_entity_poly.pdbx_seq_one_letter_code
_entity_poly.pdbx_strand_id
1 'polypeptide(L)' 'MLLIWGYMFKECSLIQTIDVSSFDTSKVTNMNSMFCDCYALTNLNISN' A
#
# COMPACT_ATOMS: atom_id res chain seq x y z
N MET A 1 -16.36 8.08 -7.06
CA MET A 1 -16.37 6.62 -6.83
C MET A 1 -15.25 6.32 -5.84
N LEU A 2 -15.61 6.05 -4.59
CA LEU A 2 -14.71 6.05 -3.44
C LEU A 2 -13.70 4.89 -3.54
N LEU A 3 -12.43 5.22 -3.32
CA LEU A 3 -11.24 4.46 -3.68
C LEU A 3 -10.96 3.36 -2.64
N ILE A 4 -10.91 2.10 -3.10
CA ILE A 4 -10.74 0.89 -2.28
C ILE A 4 -9.25 0.55 -2.12
N TRP A 5 -8.40 1.55 -1.87
CA TRP A 5 -6.94 1.34 -1.84
C TRP A 5 -6.47 0.72 -0.52
N GLY A 6 -7.32 0.78 0.51
CA GLY A 6 -7.02 0.25 1.83
C GLY A 6 -6.74 -1.26 1.92
N TYR A 7 -6.95 -2.05 0.87
CA TYR A 7 -6.71 -3.50 0.95
C TYR A 7 -5.74 -4.02 -0.10
N MET A 8 -5.11 -3.14 -0.88
CA MET A 8 -4.35 -3.52 -2.07
C MET A 8 -3.18 -4.48 -1.78
N PHE A 9 -2.47 -4.28 -0.66
CA PHE A 9 -1.37 -5.15 -0.25
C PHE A 9 -1.67 -5.88 1.06
N LYS A 10 -2.94 -5.96 1.49
CA LYS A 10 -3.29 -6.73 2.69
C LYS A 10 -2.88 -8.20 2.51
N GLU A 11 -2.31 -8.78 3.57
CA GLU A 11 -1.87 -10.18 3.61
C GLU A 11 -0.72 -10.53 2.64
N CYS A 12 0.00 -9.53 2.13
CA CYS A 12 1.25 -9.73 1.37
C CYS A 12 2.42 -10.13 2.30
N SER A 13 2.29 -11.29 2.94
CA SER A 13 3.17 -11.78 4.01
C SER A 13 4.59 -12.12 3.57
N LEU A 14 4.84 -12.29 2.27
CA LEU A 14 6.12 -12.68 1.69
C LEU A 14 6.86 -11.55 0.95
N ILE A 15 6.18 -10.43 0.67
CA ILE A 15 6.77 -9.33 -0.11
C ILE A 15 7.71 -8.52 0.79
N GLN A 16 8.97 -8.40 0.40
CA GLN A 16 9.98 -7.64 1.14
C GLN A 16 10.03 -6.16 0.75
N THR A 17 9.65 -5.84 -0.49
CA THR A 17 9.71 -4.47 -1.01
C THR A 17 8.43 -4.14 -1.75
N ILE A 18 7.81 -3.03 -1.36
CA ILE A 18 6.67 -2.43 -2.07
C ILE A 18 7.05 -1.03 -2.51
N ASP A 19 6.87 -0.75 -3.80
CA ASP A 19 7.06 0.57 -4.38
C ASP A 19 5.74 1.07 -4.97
N VAL A 20 5.17 2.11 -4.35
CA VAL A 20 3.95 2.78 -4.82
C VAL A 20 4.25 4.18 -5.36
N SER A 21 5.50 4.49 -5.69
CA SER A 21 5.89 5.84 -6.10
C SER A 21 5.29 6.31 -7.42
N SER A 22 4.85 5.37 -8.25
CA SER A 22 4.14 5.66 -9.50
C SER A 22 2.65 5.94 -9.31
N PHE A 23 2.13 5.83 -8.09
CA PHE A 23 0.69 5.91 -7.85
C PHE A 23 0.25 7.36 -7.63
N ASP A 24 -0.71 7.84 -8.42
CA ASP A 24 -1.39 9.11 -8.14
C ASP A 24 -2.31 8.93 -6.92
N THR A 25 -1.84 9.39 -5.76
CA THR A 25 -2.56 9.32 -4.49
C THR A 25 -3.28 10.62 -4.15
N SER A 26 -3.26 11.63 -5.03
CA SER A 26 -3.75 12.99 -4.76
C SER A 26 -5.24 13.08 -4.40
N LYS A 27 -6.02 12.08 -4.80
CA LYS A 27 -7.48 11.99 -4.54
C LYS A 27 -7.84 10.88 -3.56
N VAL A 28 -6.87 10.12 -3.05
CA VAL A 28 -7.10 9.03 -2.11
C VAL A 28 -7.25 9.61 -0.71
N THR A 29 -8.42 9.46 -0.11
CA THR A 29 -8.68 9.92 1.26
C THR A 29 -8.57 8.81 2.31
N ASN A 30 -8.42 7.54 1.87
CA ASN A 30 -8.36 6.39 2.76
C ASN A 30 -7.39 5.32 2.23
N MET A 31 -6.35 5.02 3.01
CA MET A 31 -5.37 3.93 2.81
C MET A 31 -5.31 2.99 4.03
N ASN A 32 -6.37 2.94 4.85
CA ASN A 32 -6.49 2.04 6.01
C ASN A 32 -6.17 0.61 5.61
N SER A 33 -5.37 -0.13 6.39
CA SER A 33 -5.05 -1.55 6.19
C SER A 33 -4.28 -1.92 4.92
N MET A 34 -3.78 -0.94 4.15
CA MET A 34 -3.17 -1.20 2.85
C MET A 34 -2.01 -2.19 2.91
N PHE A 35 -1.24 -2.16 4.00
CA PHE A 35 -0.10 -3.05 4.28
C PHE A 35 -0.32 -3.94 5.51
N CYS A 36 -1.58 -4.18 5.89
CA CYS A 36 -1.90 -5.07 7.01
C CYS A 36 -1.41 -6.50 6.69
N ASP A 37 -0.90 -7.21 7.70
CA ASP A 37 -0.39 -8.58 7.58
C ASP A 37 0.77 -8.76 6.56
N CYS A 38 1.49 -7.69 6.21
CA CYS A 38 2.72 -7.73 5.41
C CYS A 38 3.96 -8.03 6.27
N TYR A 39 4.04 -9.23 6.85
CA TYR A 39 5.06 -9.55 7.85
C TYR A 39 6.51 -9.50 7.33
N ALA A 40 6.75 -9.77 6.05
CA ALA A 40 8.09 -9.73 5.45
C ALA A 40 8.49 -8.36 4.91
N LEU A 41 7.62 -7.34 4.95
CA LEU A 41 7.89 -6.04 4.34
C LEU A 41 8.97 -5.28 5.11
N THR A 42 10.12 -5.08 4.47
CA THR A 42 11.27 -4.35 5.04
C THR A 42 11.53 -3.03 4.35
N ASN A 43 11.00 -2.83 3.14
CA ASN A 43 11.17 -1.60 2.37
C ASN A 43 9.85 -1.15 1.74
N LEU A 44 9.46 0.10 1.99
CA LEU A 44 8.24 0.72 1.47
C LEU A 44 8.58 2.09 0.89
N ASN A 45 8.42 2.26 -0.43
CA ASN A 45 8.57 3.54 -1.11
C ASN A 45 7.20 4.19 -1.37
N ILE A 46 6.97 5.36 -0.76
CA ILE A 46 5.72 6.13 -0.85
C ILE A 46 5.92 7.55 -1.40
N SER A 47 7.07 7.84 -2.02
CA SER A 47 7.32 9.14 -2.65
C SER A 47 6.36 9.38 -3.82
N ASN A 48 5.80 10.58 -3.96
CA ASN A 48 5.00 11.01 -5.11
C ASN A 48 5.80 11.95 -6.00
#